data_AF-A0A543NEF3-F1
#
_entry.id   AF-A0A543NEF3-F1
#
_cell.length_a   1.000
_cell.length_b   1.000
_cell.length_c   1.000
_cell.angle_alpha   90.00
_cell.angle_beta   90.00
_cell.angle_gamma   90.00
#
_symmetry.space_group_name_H-M   'P 1'
#
loop_
_entity.id
_entity.type
_entity.pdbx_description
1 polymer ?
#
loop_
_entity_poly.entity_id
_entity_poly.type
_entity_poly.pdbx_seq_one_letter_code
_entity_poly.pdbx_strand_id
1 'polypeptide(L)'
;MQRSWARYVATHQSVSGLFDTFNELRSAQKNPQGSIAERHRDLVRAAIVFTAAGMDTCLRTLMEDALGTLLSRDSKARGAFKGYVLDGNKRFGGNLTNTTKKAIAALDPQAELIGLYVQDTTAASIQSPSDLGRCRDALGLDSASLSDTKLRNHNDFFQARNEVAHELDLIEPSGKGTRGRRHRVVTAVGRQCDEALTLVAEFITATAKTVRSTQRPSH
;
A
#
# COMPACT_ATOMS: atom_id res chain seq x y z
N MET A 1 5.32 9.66 -11.63
CA MET A 1 6.10 8.61 -10.91
C MET A 1 7.12 9.17 -9.93
N GLN A 2 7.79 10.29 -10.24
CA GLN A 2 8.73 10.95 -9.31
C GLN A 2 8.09 11.26 -7.94
N ARG A 3 6.81 11.65 -7.92
CA ARG A 3 6.04 11.87 -6.68
C ARG A 3 5.89 10.62 -5.82
N SER A 4 5.70 9.44 -6.43
CA SER A 4 5.61 8.16 -5.71
C SER A 4 6.99 7.75 -5.18
N TRP A 5 8.05 7.91 -5.98
CA TRP A 5 9.42 7.64 -5.55
C TRP A 5 9.88 8.54 -4.39
N ALA A 6 9.55 9.83 -4.43
CA ALA A 6 9.86 10.75 -3.34
C ALA A 6 9.18 10.34 -2.02
N ARG A 7 7.93 9.87 -2.09
CA ARG A 7 7.22 9.33 -0.93
C ARG A 7 7.86 8.04 -0.43
N TYR A 8 8.25 7.15 -1.32
CA TYR A 8 8.97 5.92 -0.97
C TYR A 8 10.24 6.24 -0.18
N VAL A 9 11.06 7.19 -0.66
CA VAL A 9 12.29 7.62 0.04
C VAL A 9 11.97 8.21 1.41
N ALA A 10 10.97 9.09 1.51
CA ALA A 10 10.58 9.70 2.77
C ALA A 10 10.04 8.66 3.78
N THR A 11 9.25 7.69 3.33
CA THR A 11 8.77 6.58 4.16
C THR A 11 9.94 5.74 4.64
N HIS A 12 10.86 5.35 3.75
CA HIS A 12 12.02 4.56 4.12
C HIS A 12 12.86 5.29 5.18
N GLN A 13 13.14 6.58 4.99
CA GLN A 13 13.86 7.38 5.99
C GLN A 13 13.15 7.41 7.35
N SER A 14 11.82 7.55 7.35
CA SER A 14 11.03 7.56 8.58
C SER A 14 11.08 6.22 9.32
N VAL A 15 10.94 5.11 8.58
CA VAL A 15 10.98 3.75 9.14
C VAL A 15 12.38 3.41 9.65
N SER A 16 13.43 3.74 8.88
CA SER A 16 14.82 3.56 9.33
C SER A 16 15.10 4.35 10.62
N GLY A 17 14.67 5.62 10.70
CA GLY A 17 14.85 6.44 11.90
C GLY A 17 14.17 5.85 13.15
N LEU A 18 13.03 5.18 13.00
CA LEU A 18 12.37 4.45 14.10
C LEU A 18 13.21 3.26 14.59
N PHE A 19 13.83 2.51 13.67
CA PHE A 19 14.73 1.41 14.03
C PHE A 19 16.07 1.89 14.61
N ASP A 20 16.62 2.99 14.11
CA ASP A 20 17.82 3.62 14.66
C ASP A 20 17.56 4.07 16.11
N THR A 21 16.45 4.77 16.34
CA THR A 21 16.01 5.17 17.68
C THR A 21 15.81 3.95 18.60
N PHE A 22 15.22 2.87 18.08
CA PHE A 22 15.08 1.62 18.83
C PHE A 22 16.44 1.04 19.24
N ASN A 23 17.40 1.00 18.31
CA ASN A 23 18.73 0.44 18.53
C ASN A 23 19.53 1.27 19.53
N GLU A 24 19.47 2.61 19.44
CA GLU A 24 20.09 3.54 20.39
C GLU A 24 19.52 3.38 21.81
N LEU A 25 18.20 3.34 21.94
CA LEU A 25 17.57 3.15 23.24
C LEU A 25 17.89 1.78 23.85
N ARG A 26 18.09 0.75 23.02
CA ARG A 26 18.47 -0.58 23.45
C ARG A 26 19.93 -0.64 23.89
N SER A 27 20.85 -0.02 23.15
CA SER A 27 22.29 0.00 23.49
C SER A 27 22.56 0.82 24.75
N ALA A 28 21.75 1.85 25.04
CA ALA A 28 21.82 2.64 26.26
C ALA A 28 21.32 1.91 27.52
N GLN A 29 20.71 0.72 27.42
CA GLN A 29 20.26 -0.03 28.59
C GLN A 29 21.41 -0.75 29.28
N LYS A 30 21.45 -0.68 30.63
CA LYS A 30 22.42 -1.42 31.47
C LYS A 30 22.32 -2.95 31.31
N ASN A 31 21.18 -3.47 30.82
CA ASN A 31 20.99 -4.91 30.60
C ASN A 31 20.21 -5.17 29.28
N PRO A 32 20.87 -5.11 28.12
CA PRO A 32 20.22 -5.14 26.79
C PRO A 32 19.67 -6.52 26.39
N GLN A 33 19.95 -7.55 27.20
CA GLN A 33 19.40 -8.91 27.10
C GLN A 33 18.10 -9.10 27.92
N GLY A 34 17.69 -8.09 28.69
CA GLY A 34 16.44 -8.10 29.44
C GLY A 34 15.18 -8.02 28.57
N SER A 35 14.01 -8.13 29.19
CA SER A 35 12.73 -8.02 28.49
C SER A 35 12.59 -6.66 27.78
N ILE A 36 12.11 -6.69 26.53
CA ILE A 36 11.90 -5.47 25.75
C ILE A 36 10.85 -4.60 26.45
N ALA A 37 11.29 -3.43 26.95
CA ALA A 37 10.42 -2.43 27.56
C ALA A 37 9.33 -1.96 26.59
N GLU A 38 8.17 -1.58 27.13
CA GLU A 38 6.96 -1.23 26.36
C GLU A 38 7.21 -0.15 25.30
N ARG A 39 7.90 0.93 25.66
CA ARG A 39 8.31 2.01 24.74
C ARG A 39 9.03 1.53 23.48
N HIS A 40 9.84 0.47 23.59
CA HIS A 40 10.57 -0.07 22.44
C HIS A 40 9.66 -0.91 21.54
N ARG A 41 8.64 -1.56 22.11
CA ARG A 41 7.61 -2.26 21.32
C ARG A 41 6.77 -1.27 20.55
N ASP A 42 6.48 -0.11 21.13
CA ASP A 42 5.69 0.93 20.46
C ASP A 42 6.45 1.56 19.28
N LEU A 43 7.77 1.70 19.35
CA LEU A 43 8.59 2.09 18.19
C LEU A 43 8.49 1.08 17.04
N VAL A 44 8.52 -0.21 17.35
CA VAL A 44 8.41 -1.29 16.35
C VAL A 44 7.00 -1.38 15.77
N ARG A 45 5.97 -1.14 16.59
CA ARG A 45 4.57 -1.01 16.14
C ARG A 45 4.40 0.22 15.23
N ALA A 46 4.98 1.35 15.60
CA ALA A 46 4.99 2.55 14.79
C ALA A 46 5.64 2.27 13.43
N ALA A 47 6.78 1.56 13.38
CA ALA A 47 7.44 1.21 12.12
C ALA A 47 6.50 0.45 11.16
N ILE A 48 5.69 -0.49 11.66
CA ILE A 48 4.69 -1.21 10.86
C ILE A 48 3.61 -0.24 10.32
N VAL A 49 3.08 0.63 11.18
CA VAL A 49 2.03 1.59 10.80
C VAL A 49 2.55 2.58 9.76
N PHE A 50 3.75 3.13 9.96
CA PHE A 50 4.40 4.04 9.01
C PHE A 50 4.71 3.35 7.68
N THR A 51 5.15 2.10 7.70
CA THR A 51 5.38 1.31 6.48
C THR A 51 4.09 1.12 5.69
N ALA A 52 2.99 0.75 6.37
CA ALA A 52 1.71 0.56 5.71
C ALA A 52 1.13 1.88 5.14
N ALA A 53 1.18 2.97 5.91
CA ALA A 53 0.74 4.28 5.44
C ALA A 53 1.59 4.79 4.25
N GLY A 54 2.89 4.52 4.28
CA GLY A 54 3.80 4.81 3.17
C GLY A 54 3.47 4.01 1.91
N MET A 55 3.22 2.70 2.06
CA MET A 55 2.77 1.83 0.97
C MET A 55 1.50 2.35 0.31
N ASP A 56 0.46 2.66 1.11
CA ASP A 56 -0.80 3.22 0.63
C ASP A 56 -0.58 4.50 -0.18
N THR A 57 0.20 5.42 0.38
CA THR A 57 0.43 6.73 -0.23
C THR A 57 1.26 6.60 -1.51
N CYS A 58 2.26 5.72 -1.52
CA CYS A 58 3.08 5.46 -2.70
C CYS A 58 2.27 4.85 -3.83
N LEU A 59 1.48 3.81 -3.56
CA LEU A 59 0.68 3.11 -4.57
C LEU A 59 -0.46 3.98 -5.09
N ARG A 60 -1.17 4.72 -4.21
CA ARG A 60 -2.17 5.70 -4.66
C ARG A 60 -1.56 6.76 -5.58
N THR A 61 -0.46 7.38 -5.16
CA THR A 61 0.25 8.38 -5.98
C THR A 61 0.74 7.79 -7.30
N LEU A 62 1.22 6.54 -7.28
CA LEU A 62 1.67 5.85 -8.48
C LEU A 62 0.53 5.69 -9.49
N MET A 63 -0.64 5.29 -9.02
CA MET A 63 -1.84 5.16 -9.85
C MET A 63 -2.32 6.51 -10.39
N GLU A 64 -2.40 7.55 -9.55
CA GLU A 64 -2.71 8.93 -9.99
C GLU A 64 -1.81 9.39 -11.13
N ASP A 65 -0.50 9.16 -11.00
CA ASP A 65 0.50 9.63 -11.96
C ASP A 65 0.54 8.79 -13.25
N ALA A 66 0.18 7.50 -13.19
CA ALA A 66 0.43 6.56 -14.28
C ALA A 66 -0.81 6.22 -15.11
N LEU A 67 -2.00 6.14 -14.49
CA LEU A 67 -3.19 5.58 -15.14
C LEU A 67 -3.63 6.37 -16.38
N GLY A 68 -3.52 7.71 -16.36
CA GLY A 68 -3.85 8.52 -17.54
C GLY A 68 -3.07 8.09 -18.79
N THR A 69 -1.77 7.82 -18.64
CA THR A 69 -0.94 7.34 -19.76
C THR A 69 -1.20 5.87 -20.09
N LEU A 70 -1.31 5.02 -19.06
CA LEU A 70 -1.50 3.58 -19.23
C LEU A 70 -2.83 3.26 -19.92
N LEU A 71 -3.93 3.88 -19.55
CA LEU A 71 -5.25 3.59 -20.13
C LEU A 71 -5.33 3.94 -21.63
N SER A 72 -4.55 4.94 -22.08
CA SER A 72 -4.47 5.29 -23.49
C SER A 72 -3.72 4.27 -24.34
N ARG A 73 -2.86 3.42 -23.76
CA ARG A 73 -1.88 2.64 -24.55
C ARG A 73 -1.68 1.19 -24.13
N ASP A 74 -2.02 0.82 -22.91
CA ASP A 74 -1.93 -0.54 -22.37
C ASP A 74 -3.30 -1.21 -22.34
N SER A 75 -3.43 -2.34 -23.04
CA SER A 75 -4.71 -3.06 -23.16
C SER A 75 -5.15 -3.72 -21.85
N LYS A 76 -4.21 -4.12 -20.98
CA LYS A 76 -4.51 -4.76 -19.69
C LYS A 76 -5.05 -3.75 -18.70
N ALA A 77 -4.37 -2.61 -18.52
CA ALA A 77 -4.83 -1.50 -17.68
C ALA A 77 -6.21 -1.01 -18.15
N ARG A 78 -6.39 -0.86 -19.48
CA ARG A 78 -7.70 -0.50 -20.06
C ARG A 78 -8.77 -1.55 -19.77
N GLY A 79 -8.43 -2.84 -19.86
CA GLY A 79 -9.32 -3.93 -19.52
C GLY A 79 -9.75 -3.89 -18.04
N ALA A 80 -8.81 -3.69 -17.13
CA ALA A 80 -9.08 -3.55 -15.69
C ALA A 80 -9.99 -2.35 -15.39
N PHE A 81 -9.72 -1.19 -16.00
CA PHE A 81 -10.57 -0.01 -15.86
C PHE A 81 -11.97 -0.21 -16.44
N LYS A 82 -12.07 -0.82 -17.63
CA LYS A 82 -13.36 -1.15 -18.24
C LYS A 82 -14.16 -2.11 -17.35
N GLY A 83 -13.51 -3.11 -16.76
CA GLY A 83 -14.12 -4.00 -15.78
C GLY A 83 -14.59 -3.25 -14.53
N TYR A 84 -13.81 -2.30 -14.01
CA TYR A 84 -14.24 -1.45 -12.90
C TYR A 84 -15.50 -0.62 -13.24
N VAL A 85 -15.54 -0.02 -14.44
CA VAL A 85 -16.64 0.85 -14.85
C VAL A 85 -17.91 0.05 -15.20
N LEU A 86 -17.78 -1.01 -16.00
CA LEU A 86 -18.90 -1.69 -16.64
C LEU A 86 -19.38 -2.96 -15.93
N ASP A 87 -18.64 -3.47 -14.94
CA ASP A 87 -19.13 -4.59 -14.12
C ASP A 87 -20.44 -4.18 -13.43
N GLY A 88 -21.48 -5.00 -13.62
CA GLY A 88 -22.84 -4.75 -13.16
C GLY A 88 -22.98 -4.67 -11.63
N ASN A 89 -21.94 -5.04 -10.89
CA ASN A 89 -21.87 -4.88 -9.42
C ASN A 89 -21.02 -3.68 -8.98
N LYS A 90 -20.48 -2.90 -9.91
CA LYS A 90 -19.56 -1.79 -9.63
C LYS A 90 -20.17 -0.46 -10.03
N ARG A 91 -19.50 0.33 -10.88
CA ARG A 91 -19.77 1.76 -10.99
C ARG A 91 -20.99 2.09 -11.82
N PHE A 92 -21.17 1.41 -12.96
CA PHE A 92 -22.33 1.57 -13.85
C PHE A 92 -23.37 0.45 -13.64
N GLY A 93 -23.20 -0.35 -12.59
CA GLY A 93 -24.20 -1.29 -12.13
C GLY A 93 -25.39 -0.58 -11.50
N GLY A 94 -26.59 -0.78 -12.04
CA GLY A 94 -27.83 -0.20 -11.48
C GLY A 94 -27.89 1.32 -11.59
N ASN A 95 -28.43 1.98 -10.55
CA ASN A 95 -28.58 3.43 -10.54
C ASN A 95 -27.24 4.13 -10.29
N LEU A 96 -26.84 4.99 -11.22
CA LEU A 96 -25.62 5.78 -11.09
C LEU A 96 -25.65 6.64 -9.81
N THR A 97 -24.59 6.53 -9.00
CA THR A 97 -24.39 7.40 -7.83
C THR A 97 -24.23 8.86 -8.25
N ASN A 98 -24.53 9.81 -7.34
CA ASN A 98 -24.36 11.23 -7.63
C ASN A 98 -22.90 11.56 -8.00
N THR A 99 -21.93 10.93 -7.32
CA THR A 99 -20.51 11.08 -7.62
C THR A 99 -20.18 10.64 -9.04
N THR A 100 -20.73 9.51 -9.50
CA THR A 100 -20.55 9.05 -10.89
C THR A 100 -21.20 10.00 -11.89
N LYS A 101 -22.41 10.51 -11.61
CA LYS A 101 -23.09 11.49 -12.47
C LYS A 101 -22.27 12.77 -12.63
N LYS A 102 -21.70 13.29 -11.53
CA LYS A 102 -20.83 14.46 -11.55
C LYS A 102 -19.56 14.24 -12.39
N ALA A 103 -18.92 13.08 -12.25
CA ALA A 103 -17.75 12.73 -13.05
C ALA A 103 -18.07 12.68 -14.55
N ILE A 104 -19.21 12.09 -14.94
CA ILE A 104 -19.65 12.05 -16.34
C ILE A 104 -19.94 13.45 -16.90
N ALA A 105 -20.47 14.36 -16.08
CA ALA A 105 -20.83 15.71 -16.47
C ALA A 105 -19.66 16.72 -16.41
N ALA A 106 -18.45 16.28 -16.02
CA ALA A 106 -17.29 17.15 -15.90
C ALA A 106 -16.73 17.58 -17.28
N LEU A 107 -15.87 18.59 -17.29
CA LEU A 107 -15.18 19.04 -18.51
C LEU A 107 -14.25 17.96 -19.08
N ASP A 108 -13.62 17.18 -18.21
CA ASP A 108 -12.83 16.00 -18.57
C ASP A 108 -13.37 14.77 -17.81
N PRO A 109 -14.42 14.11 -18.34
CA PRO A 109 -15.00 12.94 -17.70
C PRO A 109 -14.03 11.78 -17.55
N GLN A 110 -13.04 11.67 -18.43
CA GLN A 110 -12.06 10.60 -18.38
C GLN A 110 -11.15 10.79 -17.15
N ALA A 111 -10.61 11.98 -16.95
CA ALA A 111 -9.79 12.28 -15.78
C ALA A 111 -10.56 12.04 -14.47
N GLU A 112 -11.83 12.48 -14.40
CA GLU A 112 -12.67 12.28 -13.21
C GLU A 112 -12.95 10.80 -12.94
N LEU A 113 -13.30 10.01 -13.96
CA LEU A 113 -13.54 8.57 -13.79
C LEU A 113 -12.27 7.81 -13.39
N ILE A 114 -11.09 8.25 -13.87
CA ILE A 114 -9.81 7.72 -13.41
C ILE A 114 -9.58 8.07 -11.93
N GLY A 115 -9.86 9.31 -11.52
CA GLY A 115 -9.78 9.73 -10.13
C GLY A 115 -10.65 8.86 -9.22
N LEU A 116 -11.89 8.59 -9.63
CA LEU A 116 -12.78 7.68 -8.92
C LEU A 116 -12.25 6.24 -8.88
N TYR A 117 -11.63 5.76 -9.96
CA TYR A 117 -11.03 4.43 -9.98
C TYR A 117 -9.85 4.32 -9.01
N VAL A 118 -8.99 5.34 -8.95
CA VAL A 118 -7.90 5.41 -7.96
C VAL A 118 -8.47 5.42 -6.56
N GLN A 119 -9.47 6.27 -6.30
CA GLN A 119 -10.12 6.36 -5.01
C GLN A 119 -10.70 5.01 -4.61
N ASP A 120 -11.57 4.40 -5.42
CA ASP A 120 -12.19 3.12 -5.07
C ASP A 120 -11.17 1.99 -4.87
N THR A 121 -10.07 1.99 -5.64
CA THR A 121 -9.01 0.97 -5.52
C THR A 121 -8.16 1.14 -4.26
N THR A 122 -8.01 2.38 -3.75
CA THR A 122 -7.08 2.74 -2.66
C THR A 122 -7.74 3.39 -1.43
N ALA A 123 -9.06 3.54 -1.42
CA ALA A 123 -9.82 4.21 -0.34
C ALA A 123 -9.76 3.42 0.96
N ALA A 124 -9.95 2.11 0.87
CA ALA A 124 -9.50 1.23 1.92
C ALA A 124 -7.97 1.18 1.84
N SER A 125 -7.30 1.54 2.94
CA SER A 125 -5.88 1.23 3.16
C SER A 125 -5.60 -0.20 2.70
N ILE A 126 -4.44 -0.46 2.10
CA ILE A 126 -4.10 -1.79 1.58
C ILE A 126 -3.87 -2.72 2.77
N GLN A 127 -4.72 -3.74 2.91
CA GLN A 127 -4.73 -4.61 4.09
C GLN A 127 -4.44 -6.07 3.75
N SER A 128 -4.21 -6.39 2.48
CA SER A 128 -4.09 -7.77 2.03
C SER A 128 -3.29 -7.92 0.74
N PRO A 129 -2.74 -9.11 0.47
CA PRO A 129 -2.19 -9.46 -0.83
C PRO A 129 -3.18 -9.28 -1.99
N SER A 130 -4.47 -9.48 -1.75
CA SER A 130 -5.50 -9.24 -2.77
C SER A 130 -5.62 -7.76 -3.15
N ASP A 131 -5.46 -6.85 -2.19
CA ASP A 131 -5.49 -5.40 -2.46
C ASP A 131 -4.28 -4.99 -3.32
N LEU A 132 -3.11 -5.57 -3.04
CA LEU A 132 -1.92 -5.43 -3.88
C LEU A 132 -2.15 -5.97 -5.30
N GLY A 133 -2.83 -7.11 -5.42
CA GLY A 133 -3.23 -7.69 -6.70
C GLY A 133 -4.11 -6.73 -7.50
N ARG A 134 -5.12 -6.11 -6.86
CA ARG A 134 -5.95 -5.09 -7.51
C ARG A 134 -5.13 -3.88 -7.98
N CYS A 135 -4.18 -3.40 -7.17
CA CYS A 135 -3.28 -2.31 -7.57
C CYS A 135 -2.39 -2.71 -8.76
N ARG A 136 -1.85 -3.93 -8.75
CA ARG A 136 -1.03 -4.49 -9.85
C ARG A 136 -1.83 -4.52 -11.15
N ASP A 137 -3.03 -5.09 -11.09
CA ASP A 137 -3.88 -5.27 -12.26
C ASP A 137 -4.36 -3.91 -12.81
N ALA A 138 -4.68 -2.95 -11.94
CA ALA A 138 -5.01 -1.58 -12.31
C ALA A 138 -3.88 -0.90 -13.11
N LEU A 139 -2.63 -1.16 -12.72
CA LEU A 139 -1.43 -0.64 -13.39
C LEU A 139 -1.04 -1.45 -14.65
N GLY A 140 -1.84 -2.44 -15.05
CA GLY A 140 -1.58 -3.28 -16.22
C GLY A 140 -0.37 -4.21 -16.05
N LEU A 141 0.11 -4.40 -14.83
CA LEU A 141 1.25 -5.27 -14.53
C LEU A 141 0.80 -6.74 -14.49
N ASP A 142 1.64 -7.64 -15.00
CA ASP A 142 1.36 -9.08 -14.99
C ASP A 142 2.11 -9.83 -13.89
N SER A 143 1.75 -11.09 -13.70
CA SER A 143 2.39 -11.99 -12.75
C SER A 143 3.87 -12.25 -13.06
N ALA A 144 4.34 -11.97 -14.27
CA ALA A 144 5.76 -12.01 -14.61
C ALA A 144 6.51 -10.80 -14.03
N SER A 145 5.87 -9.64 -13.96
CA SER A 145 6.41 -8.43 -13.33
C SER A 145 6.32 -8.50 -11.81
N LEU A 146 5.17 -8.93 -11.28
CA LEU A 146 4.90 -9.09 -9.84
C LEU A 146 4.02 -10.32 -9.60
N SER A 147 4.64 -11.42 -9.20
CA SER A 147 3.95 -12.72 -9.06
C SER A 147 3.00 -12.78 -7.87
N ASP A 148 1.94 -13.59 -7.97
CA ASP A 148 1.00 -13.80 -6.88
C ASP A 148 1.67 -14.34 -5.62
N THR A 149 2.65 -15.25 -5.77
CA THR A 149 3.46 -15.76 -4.66
C THR A 149 4.17 -14.62 -3.94
N LYS A 150 4.74 -13.67 -4.69
CA LYS A 150 5.43 -12.52 -4.09
C LYS A 150 4.47 -11.64 -3.29
N LEU A 151 3.29 -11.36 -3.84
CA LEU A 151 2.26 -10.60 -3.11
C LEU A 151 1.81 -11.35 -1.85
N ARG A 152 1.60 -12.68 -1.93
CA ARG A 152 1.19 -13.53 -0.80
C ARG A 152 2.23 -13.62 0.31
N ASN A 153 3.52 -13.55 -0.02
CA ASN A 153 4.59 -13.57 0.99
C ASN A 153 4.52 -12.38 1.97
N HIS A 154 3.76 -11.34 1.66
CA HIS A 154 3.55 -10.18 2.53
C HIS A 154 2.32 -10.33 3.45
N ASN A 155 1.66 -11.49 3.45
CA ASN A 155 0.50 -11.73 4.31
C ASN A 155 0.83 -11.53 5.81
N ASP A 156 2.00 -11.97 6.24
CA ASP A 156 2.44 -11.80 7.64
C ASP A 156 2.60 -10.32 8.01
N PHE A 157 3.07 -9.47 7.09
CA PHE A 157 3.15 -8.03 7.30
C PHE A 157 1.74 -7.43 7.48
N PHE A 158 0.78 -7.82 6.64
CA PHE A 158 -0.60 -7.33 6.76
C PHE A 158 -1.29 -7.80 8.04
N GLN A 159 -1.10 -9.07 8.43
CA GLN A 159 -1.56 -9.58 9.73
C GLN A 159 -0.94 -8.78 10.87
N ALA A 160 0.38 -8.53 10.79
CA ALA A 160 1.09 -7.76 11.80
C ALA A 160 0.53 -6.33 11.92
N ARG A 161 0.25 -5.65 10.81
CA ARG A 161 -0.36 -4.31 10.76
C ARG A 161 -1.78 -4.29 11.29
N ASN A 162 -2.62 -5.27 10.94
CA ASN A 162 -4.01 -5.34 11.41
C ASN A 162 -4.06 -5.58 12.92
N GLU A 163 -3.19 -6.44 13.44
CA GLU A 163 -3.03 -6.62 14.87
C GLU A 163 -2.57 -5.32 15.56
N VAL A 164 -1.59 -4.59 15.02
CA VAL A 164 -1.18 -3.28 15.60
C VAL A 164 -2.34 -2.29 15.58
N ALA A 165 -3.08 -2.22 14.47
CA ALA A 165 -4.24 -1.35 14.38
C ALA A 165 -5.28 -1.70 15.47
N HIS A 166 -5.60 -2.99 15.67
CA HIS A 166 -6.52 -3.44 16.73
C HIS A 166 -5.99 -3.25 18.15
N GLU A 167 -4.67 -3.21 18.35
CA GLU A 167 -4.05 -2.89 19.63
C GLU A 167 -4.11 -1.39 19.93
N LEU A 168 -4.02 -0.54 18.90
CA LEU A 168 -4.12 0.92 18.99
C LEU A 168 -5.58 1.41 19.04
N ASP A 169 -6.51 0.67 18.44
CA ASP A 169 -7.95 0.95 18.43
C ASP A 169 -8.58 0.58 19.79
N LEU A 170 -8.29 1.41 20.79
CA LEU A 170 -8.87 1.34 22.14
C LEU A 170 -10.29 1.92 22.13
N ILE A 171 -11.26 1.15 21.62
CA ILE A 171 -12.68 1.39 21.92
C ILE A 171 -13.07 0.50 23.11
N GLU A 172 -13.33 1.16 24.24
CA GLU A 172 -13.81 0.73 25.56
C GLU A 172 -12.87 -0.11 26.48
N PRO A 173 -12.33 0.50 27.56
CA PRO A 173 -11.59 -0.19 28.62
C PRO A 173 -12.53 -0.79 29.67
N SER A 174 -13.49 -1.62 29.25
CA SER A 174 -14.36 -2.37 30.17
C SER A 174 -14.42 -3.85 29.79
N GLY A 175 -13.26 -4.50 29.88
CA GLY A 175 -13.16 -5.96 29.76
C GLY A 175 -11.87 -6.44 30.40
N LYS A 176 -11.99 -7.33 31.39
CA LYS A 176 -10.86 -7.88 32.18
C LYS A 176 -9.69 -8.26 31.26
N GLY A 177 -8.59 -7.53 31.44
CA GLY A 177 -7.39 -7.59 30.61
C GLY A 177 -6.80 -8.99 30.55
N THR A 178 -7.13 -9.70 29.48
CA THR A 178 -6.50 -10.97 29.12
C THR A 178 -5.97 -10.82 27.69
N ARG A 179 -4.93 -9.99 27.52
CA ARG A 179 -4.16 -9.96 26.27
C ARG A 179 -2.73 -10.37 26.59
N GLY A 180 -2.44 -11.65 26.34
CA GLY A 180 -1.07 -12.12 26.21
C GLY A 180 -0.40 -11.36 25.06
N ARG A 181 0.24 -10.23 25.40
CA ARG A 181 1.08 -9.43 24.49
C ARG A 181 2.16 -10.34 23.92
N ARG A 182 1.98 -10.81 22.69
CA ARG A 182 2.95 -11.68 22.03
C ARG A 182 4.26 -10.92 21.80
N HIS A 183 5.36 -11.59 22.11
CA HIS A 183 6.69 -11.07 21.90
C HIS A 183 7.02 -11.20 20.41
N ARG A 184 6.79 -10.15 19.61
CA ARG A 184 7.30 -10.12 18.24
C ARG A 184 8.82 -9.91 18.28
N VAL A 185 9.55 -10.75 17.57
CA VAL A 185 11.00 -10.62 17.44
C VAL A 185 11.27 -9.39 16.58
N VAL A 186 11.92 -8.38 17.14
CA VAL A 186 12.10 -7.05 16.49
C VAL A 186 12.82 -7.16 15.15
N THR A 187 13.79 -8.08 15.03
CA THR A 187 14.49 -8.35 13.77
C THR A 187 13.55 -8.87 12.68
N ALA A 188 12.53 -9.65 13.04
CA ALA A 188 11.52 -10.12 12.09
C ALA A 188 10.64 -8.96 11.60
N VAL A 189 10.29 -8.01 12.47
CA VAL A 189 9.50 -6.83 12.09
C VAL A 189 10.30 -5.88 11.18
N GLY A 190 11.58 -5.65 11.47
CA GLY A 190 12.47 -4.87 10.59
C GLY A 190 12.50 -5.47 9.19
N ARG A 191 12.79 -6.76 9.09
CA ARG A 191 12.77 -7.48 7.81
C ARG A 191 11.43 -7.37 7.08
N GLN A 192 10.31 -7.52 7.79
CA GLN A 192 8.97 -7.39 7.18
C GLN A 192 8.72 -5.98 6.62
N CYS A 193 9.20 -4.94 7.31
CA CYS A 193 9.07 -3.57 6.83
C CYS A 193 9.95 -3.34 5.58
N ASP A 194 11.18 -3.84 5.58
CA ASP A 194 12.10 -3.73 4.45
C ASP A 194 11.59 -4.49 3.22
N GLU A 195 11.04 -5.70 3.41
CA GLU A 195 10.41 -6.50 2.35
C GLU A 195 9.21 -5.75 1.75
N ALA A 196 8.34 -5.18 2.60
CA ALA A 196 7.20 -4.38 2.18
C ALA A 196 7.60 -3.11 1.39
N LEU A 197 8.63 -2.39 1.83
CA LEU A 197 9.16 -1.23 1.12
C LEU A 197 9.82 -1.64 -0.21
N THR A 198 10.55 -2.75 -0.22
CA THR A 198 11.14 -3.31 -1.45
C THR A 198 10.06 -3.61 -2.47
N LEU A 199 8.94 -4.20 -2.05
CA LEU A 199 7.80 -4.44 -2.93
C LEU A 199 7.24 -3.15 -3.53
N VAL A 200 7.13 -2.06 -2.74
CA VAL A 200 6.71 -0.75 -3.25
C VAL A 200 7.67 -0.23 -4.33
N ALA A 201 8.98 -0.33 -4.12
CA ALA A 201 9.97 0.08 -5.11
C ALA A 201 9.83 -0.72 -6.43
N GLU A 202 9.51 -2.00 -6.33
CA GLU A 202 9.26 -2.86 -7.50
C GLU A 202 7.99 -2.47 -8.26
N PHE A 203 6.90 -2.14 -7.55
CA PHE A 203 5.70 -1.57 -8.17
C PHE A 203 6.03 -0.32 -8.98
N ILE A 204 6.79 0.62 -8.39
CA ILE A 204 7.16 1.86 -9.07
C ILE A 204 8.03 1.57 -10.30
N THR A 205 9.02 0.69 -10.15
CA THR A 205 9.96 0.33 -11.22
C THR A 205 9.26 -0.39 -12.39
N ALA A 206 8.42 -1.37 -12.08
CA ALA A 206 7.65 -2.10 -13.08
C ALA A 206 6.71 -1.16 -13.83
N THR A 207 5.98 -0.30 -13.11
CA THR A 207 5.09 0.71 -13.71
C THR A 207 5.86 1.67 -14.61
N ALA A 208 7.04 2.14 -14.18
CA ALA A 208 7.91 3.00 -14.99
C ALA A 208 8.40 2.32 -16.26
N LYS A 209 8.64 1.01 -16.23
CA LYS A 209 8.98 0.22 -17.41
C LYS A 209 7.79 0.17 -18.37
N THR A 210 6.58 -0.13 -17.88
CA THR A 210 5.36 -0.23 -18.69
C THR A 210 4.97 1.11 -19.33
N VAL A 211 5.07 2.23 -18.60
CA VAL A 211 4.82 3.55 -19.18
C VAL A 211 5.86 3.90 -20.24
N ARG A 212 7.14 3.57 -20.04
CA ARG A 212 8.18 3.81 -21.05
C ARG A 212 7.98 2.95 -22.30
N SER A 213 7.61 1.68 -22.16
CA SER A 213 7.36 0.80 -23.31
C SER A 213 6.16 1.25 -24.12
N THR A 214 5.11 1.78 -23.48
CA THR A 214 3.92 2.30 -24.18
C THR A 214 4.17 3.65 -24.87
N GLN A 215 5.20 4.40 -24.47
CA GLN A 215 5.56 5.67 -25.10
C GLN A 215 6.43 5.53 -26.36
N ARG A 216 7.14 4.40 -26.54
CA ARG A 216 7.92 4.16 -27.76
C ARG A 216 6.97 3.79 -28.92
N PRO A 217 7.02 4.49 -30.07
CA PRO A 217 6.23 4.11 -31.23
C PRO A 217 6.66 2.72 -31.71
N SER A 218 5.69 1.85 -31.98
CA SER A 218 5.92 0.60 -32.71
C SER A 218 6.45 0.96 -34.09
N HIS A 219 7.71 0.63 -34.36
CA HIS A 219 8.30 0.70 -35.69
C HIS A 219 7.78 -0.43 -36.57
#